data_AF-A0A818FI16-F1
#
_entry.id   AF-A0A818FI16-F1
#
_cell.length_a   1.000
_cell.length_b   1.000
_cell.length_c   1.000
_cell.angle_alpha   90.00
_cell.angle_beta   90.00
_cell.angle_gamma   90.00
#
_symmetry.space_group_name_H-M   'P 1'
#
loop_
_entity.id
_entity.type
_entity.pdbx_description
1 polymer ?
#
loop_
_entity_poly.entity_id
_entity_poly.type
_entity_poly.pdbx_seq_one_letter_code
_entity_poly.pdbx_strand_id
1 'polypeptide(L)'
;IKKGISGGGGDLKQVLIKFLFSYRSTPHATTNISPAELLMKRQLRTVLDLIRPTAKDTSSAAQERYKHNFDRHTQEREFNVGDKVIVRDFRNATTNVKWTP
;
A
#
# COMPACT_ATOMS: atom_id res chain seq x y z
N ILE A 1 -7.28 10.35 -7.17
CA ILE A 1 -6.93 11.73 -6.74
C ILE A 1 -8.06 12.75 -6.99
N LYS A 2 -8.90 12.59 -8.04
CA LYS A 2 -9.93 13.58 -8.45
C LYS A 2 -11.13 13.80 -7.50
N LYS A 3 -11.45 12.85 -6.60
CA LYS A 3 -12.69 12.88 -5.79
C LYS A 3 -12.63 13.72 -4.50
N GLY A 4 -11.49 14.32 -4.15
CA GLY A 4 -11.33 15.01 -2.85
C GLY A 4 -11.81 16.48 -2.81
N ILE A 5 -11.92 17.15 -3.96
CA ILE A 5 -12.10 18.62 -4.00
C ILE A 5 -13.56 19.02 -4.28
N SER A 6 -14.36 18.19 -4.96
CA SER A 6 -15.68 18.61 -5.45
C SER A 6 -16.89 18.03 -4.70
N GLY A 7 -16.69 17.22 -3.65
CA GLY A 7 -17.77 16.39 -3.07
C GLY A 7 -18.12 16.62 -1.60
N GLY A 8 -17.39 17.46 -0.86
CA GLY A 8 -17.61 17.68 0.56
C GLY A 8 -18.10 19.10 0.83
N GLY A 9 -19.28 19.26 1.44
CA GLY A 9 -19.87 20.53 1.83
C GLY A 9 -19.13 21.23 2.99
N GLY A 10 -17.82 21.43 2.86
CA GLY A 10 -16.98 22.19 3.77
C GLY A 10 -16.42 23.45 3.12
N ASP A 11 -16.05 24.45 3.93
CA ASP A 11 -15.40 25.68 3.46
C ASP A 11 -14.18 25.36 2.57
N LEU A 12 -14.10 26.01 1.41
CA LEU A 12 -13.07 25.79 0.39
C LEU A 12 -11.66 25.91 0.99
N LYS A 13 -11.47 26.83 1.93
CA LYS A 13 -10.18 27.01 2.61
C LYS A 13 -9.78 25.75 3.38
N GLN A 14 -10.72 25.10 4.07
CA GLN A 14 -10.46 23.88 4.83
C GLN A 14 -10.12 22.71 3.91
N VAL A 15 -10.83 22.59 2.77
CA VAL A 15 -10.55 21.57 1.76
C VAL A 15 -9.15 21.76 1.18
N LEU A 16 -8.80 23.01 0.85
CA LEU A 16 -7.48 23.35 0.33
C LEU A 16 -6.36 23.05 1.33
N ILE A 17 -6.55 23.42 2.60
CA ILE A 17 -5.56 23.14 3.67
C ILE A 17 -5.33 21.63 3.79
N LYS A 18 -6.40 20.82 3.82
CA LYS A 18 -6.31 19.35 3.90
C LYS A 18 -5.59 18.77 2.68
N PHE A 19 -5.96 19.20 1.48
CA PHE A 19 -5.33 18.74 0.25
C PHE A 19 -3.83 19.05 0.23
N LEU A 20 -3.47 20.30 0.53
CA LEU A 20 -2.08 20.74 0.53
C LEU A 20 -1.26 20.06 1.61
N PHE A 21 -1.85 19.78 2.78
CA PHE A 21 -1.19 19.01 3.82
C PHE A 21 -0.85 17.60 3.33
N SER A 22 -1.83 16.87 2.80
CA SER A 22 -1.63 15.52 2.25
C SER A 22 -0.55 15.51 1.17
N TYR A 23 -0.64 16.40 0.19
CA TYR A 23 0.33 16.51 -0.90
C TYR A 23 1.76 16.74 -0.40
N ARG A 24 1.94 17.58 0.62
CA ARG A 24 3.27 17.89 1.18
C ARG A 24 3.85 16.78 2.06
N SER A 25 3.01 15.93 2.65
CA SER A 25 3.42 14.80 3.48
C SER A 25 3.62 13.49 2.71
N THR A 26 3.13 13.38 1.47
CA THR A 26 3.24 12.14 0.69
C THR A 26 4.54 12.14 -0.13
N PRO A 27 5.35 11.07 -0.07
CA PRO A 27 6.52 10.91 -0.93
C PRO A 27 6.16 10.97 -2.42
N HIS A 28 6.93 11.71 -3.21
CA HIS A 28 6.71 11.81 -4.64
C HIS A 28 7.30 10.59 -5.38
N ALA A 29 6.56 10.03 -6.35
CA ALA A 29 6.89 8.75 -6.98
C ALA A 29 8.30 8.67 -7.60
N THR A 30 8.79 9.78 -8.17
CA THR A 30 10.10 9.82 -8.83
C THR A 30 11.26 10.00 -7.85
N THR A 31 11.05 10.70 -6.74
CA THR A 31 12.12 11.09 -5.80
C THR A 31 12.08 10.32 -4.50
N ASN A 32 10.98 9.62 -4.21
CA ASN A 32 10.67 8.96 -2.93
C ASN A 32 10.81 9.86 -1.70
N ILE A 33 10.85 11.18 -1.89
CA ILE A 33 11.00 12.19 -0.83
C ILE A 33 9.79 13.12 -0.93
N SER A 34 9.20 13.49 0.21
CA SER A 34 8.06 14.40 0.23
C SER A 34 8.49 15.86 0.00
N PRO A 35 7.62 16.73 -0.54
CA PRO A 35 7.93 18.14 -0.71
C PRO A 35 8.31 18.84 0.61
N ALA A 36 7.69 18.46 1.73
CA ALA A 36 8.01 19.03 3.03
C ALA A 36 9.41 18.61 3.51
N GLU A 37 9.83 17.37 3.24
CA GLU A 37 11.18 16.90 3.56
C GLU A 37 12.23 17.61 2.75
N LEU A 38 11.98 17.83 1.46
CA LEU A 38 12.92 18.54 0.60
C LEU A 38 13.15 19.97 1.09
N LEU A 39 12.09 20.63 1.57
CA LEU A 39 12.15 21.99 2.10
C LEU A 39 12.76 22.06 3.50
N MET A 40 12.31 21.21 4.43
CA MET A 40 12.65 21.29 5.85
C MET A 40 13.82 20.38 6.26
N LYS A 41 14.33 19.56 5.33
CA LYS A 41 15.35 18.53 5.56
C LYS A 41 15.00 17.55 6.69
N ARG A 42 13.72 17.40 7.02
CA ARG A 42 13.20 16.47 8.04
C ARG A 42 11.82 15.96 7.64
N GLN A 43 11.49 14.75 8.08
CA GLN A 43 10.15 14.17 7.94
C GLN A 43 9.16 14.91 8.85
N LEU A 44 8.01 15.32 8.31
CA LEU A 44 6.90 15.84 9.12
C LEU A 44 6.22 14.67 9.82
N ARG A 45 5.97 14.78 11.13
CA ARG A 45 5.18 13.79 11.87
C ARG A 45 3.71 13.95 11.52
N THR A 46 3.11 12.93 10.95
CA THR A 46 1.69 12.82 10.64
C THR A 46 0.97 11.92 11.65
N VAL A 47 -0.37 11.92 11.66
CA VAL A 47 -1.16 11.04 12.53
C VAL A 47 -0.81 9.55 12.32
N LEU A 48 -0.50 9.15 11.08
CA LEU A 48 -0.06 7.79 10.77
C LEU A 48 1.30 7.46 11.40
N ASP A 49 2.20 8.44 11.51
CA ASP A 49 3.48 8.27 12.18
C ASP A 49 3.33 8.13 13.70
N LEU A 50 2.26 8.68 14.30
CA LEU A 50 1.93 8.50 15.71
C LEU A 50 1.31 7.13 15.99
N ILE A 51 0.53 6.59 15.05
CA ILE A 51 -0.06 5.25 15.16
C ILE A 51 1.02 4.19 15.02
N ARG A 52 2.06 4.43 14.22
CA ARG A 52 3.18 3.50 14.07
C ARG A 52 4.00 3.50 15.38
N PRO A 53 3.93 2.44 16.22
CA PRO A 53 4.85 2.31 17.34
C PRO A 53 6.26 2.34 16.75
N THR A 54 7.21 3.04 17.37
CA THR A 54 8.59 3.18 16.88
C THR A 54 9.11 1.81 16.42
N ALA A 55 9.16 1.62 15.10
CA ALA A 55 9.22 0.32 14.44
C ALA A 55 10.64 -0.26 14.42
N LYS A 56 11.33 -0.21 15.56
CA LYS A 56 12.65 -0.82 15.67
C LYS A 56 12.59 -2.26 16.20
N ASP A 57 11.61 -2.61 17.03
CA ASP A 57 11.71 -3.88 17.78
C ASP A 57 10.50 -4.84 17.66
N THR A 58 9.40 -4.47 16.97
CA THR A 58 8.16 -5.29 16.96
C THR A 58 7.82 -5.96 15.63
N SER A 59 8.50 -5.63 14.53
CA SER A 59 8.13 -6.13 13.20
C SER A 59 8.65 -7.54 12.91
N SER A 60 9.85 -7.91 13.38
CA SER A 60 10.44 -9.23 13.10
C SER A 60 9.59 -10.35 13.70
N ALA A 61 9.33 -10.26 15.00
CA ALA A 61 8.53 -11.26 15.69
C ALA A 61 7.09 -11.33 15.15
N ALA A 62 6.47 -10.21 14.76
CA ALA A 62 5.15 -10.24 14.15
C ALA A 62 5.18 -10.92 12.78
N GLN A 63 6.18 -10.61 11.95
CA GLN A 63 6.35 -11.20 10.63
C GLN A 63 6.65 -12.71 10.69
N GLU A 64 7.44 -13.15 11.66
CA GLU A 64 7.68 -14.57 11.94
C GLU A 64 6.40 -15.30 12.37
N ARG A 65 5.55 -14.69 13.22
CA ARG A 65 4.24 -15.25 13.59
C ARG A 65 3.34 -15.43 12.37
N TYR A 66 3.29 -14.42 11.50
CA TYR A 66 2.48 -14.48 10.28
C TYR A 66 2.98 -15.58 9.34
N LYS A 67 4.30 -15.66 9.12
CA LYS A 67 4.91 -16.71 8.30
C LYS A 67 4.61 -18.10 8.89
N HIS A 68 4.86 -18.31 10.17
CA HIS A 68 4.59 -19.59 10.84
C HIS A 68 3.12 -20.03 10.71
N ASN A 69 2.17 -19.11 10.93
CA ASN A 69 0.75 -19.41 10.80
C ASN A 69 0.33 -19.69 9.35
N PHE A 70 0.93 -18.99 8.38
CA PHE A 70 0.68 -19.19 6.96
C PHE A 70 1.25 -20.53 6.47
N ASP A 71 2.49 -20.83 6.83
CA ASP A 71 3.21 -22.06 6.49
C ASP A 71 2.50 -23.29 7.08
N ARG A 72 1.89 -23.17 8.28
CA ARG A 72 1.09 -24.27 8.87
C ARG A 72 -0.10 -24.71 8.00
N HIS A 73 -0.65 -23.79 7.22
CA HIS A 73 -1.84 -24.02 6.40
C HIS A 73 -1.53 -24.08 4.91
N THR A 74 -0.26 -24.00 4.51
CA THR A 74 0.17 -23.93 3.11
C THR A 74 1.18 -25.02 2.83
N GLN A 75 0.91 -25.82 1.81
CA GLN A 75 1.90 -26.75 1.26
C GLN A 75 2.76 -26.02 0.24
N GLU A 76 4.07 -26.22 0.29
CA GLU A 76 4.97 -25.78 -0.75
C GLU A 76 4.62 -26.48 -2.07
N ARG A 77 4.49 -25.71 -3.15
CA ARG A 77 4.17 -26.23 -4.48
C ARG A 77 5.38 -26.05 -5.38
N GLU A 78 5.98 -27.16 -5.76
CA GLU A 78 7.05 -27.20 -6.75
C GLU A 78 6.47 -27.62 -8.10
N PHE A 79 7.01 -27.06 -9.19
CA PHE A 79 6.59 -27.36 -10.56
C PHE A 79 7.79 -27.82 -11.37
N ASN A 80 7.63 -28.89 -12.14
CA ASN A 80 8.63 -29.42 -13.04
C ASN A 80 8.31 -29.06 -14.50
N VAL A 81 9.35 -29.03 -15.34
CA VAL A 81 9.17 -28.83 -16.78
C VAL A 81 8.33 -29.96 -17.36
N GLY A 82 7.18 -29.60 -17.93
CA GLY A 82 6.20 -30.56 -18.47
C GLY A 82 4.91 -30.69 -17.65
N ASP A 83 4.85 -30.11 -16.45
CA ASP A 83 3.63 -30.12 -15.63
C ASP A 83 2.54 -29.24 -16.24
N LYS A 84 1.29 -29.75 -16.20
CA LYS A 84 0.11 -28.98 -16.62
C LYS A 84 -0.30 -28.05 -15.48
N VAL A 85 -0.24 -26.75 -15.73
CA VAL A 85 -0.58 -25.71 -14.76
C VAL A 85 -1.74 -24.87 -15.28
N ILE A 86 -2.59 -24.41 -14.37
CA ILE A 86 -3.65 -23.44 -14.68
C ILE A 86 -3.13 -22.03 -14.43
N VAL A 87 -3.38 -21.12 -15.37
CA VAL A 87 -3.02 -19.71 -15.27
C VAL A 87 -4.28 -18.87 -15.10
N ARG A 88 -4.18 -17.79 -14.34
CA ARG A 88 -5.25 -16.80 -14.25
C ARG A 88 -5.09 -15.79 -15.39
N ASP A 89 -5.99 -15.83 -16.38
CA ASP A 89 -6.01 -14.82 -17.44
C ASP A 89 -6.66 -13.52 -16.91
N PHE A 90 -5.93 -12.41 -17.01
CA PHE A 90 -6.39 -11.09 -16.57
C PHE A 90 -6.95 -10.23 -17.72
N ARG A 91 -6.86 -10.69 -18.97
CA ARG A 91 -7.26 -9.92 -20.16
C ARG A 91 -8.76 -9.87 -20.37
N ASN A 92 -9.49 -10.89 -19.88
CA ASN A 92 -10.93 -11.01 -20.09
C ASN A 92 -11.69 -10.97 -18.76
N ALA A 93 -12.08 -9.76 -18.34
CA ALA A 93 -12.84 -9.56 -17.10
C ALA A 93 -14.31 -9.98 -17.19
N THR A 94 -14.78 -10.39 -18.37
CA THR A 94 -16.21 -10.66 -18.64
C THR A 94 -16.55 -12.15 -18.48
N THR A 95 -15.59 -13.05 -18.62
CA THR A 95 -15.79 -14.49 -18.43
C THR A 95 -15.69 -14.86 -16.95
N ASN A 96 -16.69 -15.56 -16.40
CA ASN A 96 -16.74 -16.01 -15.01
C ASN A 96 -15.73 -17.13 -14.67
N VAL A 97 -14.85 -17.49 -15.62
CA VAL A 97 -13.84 -18.54 -15.44
C VAL A 97 -12.51 -17.88 -15.09
N LYS A 98 -12.14 -17.98 -13.81
CA LYS A 98 -10.95 -17.33 -13.23
C LYS A 98 -9.64 -18.07 -13.50
N TRP A 99 -9.69 -19.35 -13.84
CA TRP A 99 -8.51 -20.20 -14.05
C TRP A 99 -8.65 -20.93 -15.38
N THR A 100 -7.67 -20.75 -16.26
CA THR A 100 -7.60 -21.40 -17.57
C THR A 100 -6.42 -22.36 -17.60
N PRO A 101 -6.58 -23.59 -18.12
CA PRO A 101 -5.46 -24.51 -18.32
C PRO A 101 -4.45 -24.04 -19.36
#